data_AF-A0A1I0MPE3-F1
#
_entry.id   AF-A0A1I0MPE3-F1
#
_cell.length_a   1.000
_cell.length_b   1.000
_cell.length_c   1.000
_cell.angle_alpha   90.00
_cell.angle_beta   90.00
_cell.angle_gamma   90.00
#
_symmetry.space_group_name_H-M   'P 1'
#
loop_
_entity.id
_entity.type
_entity.pdbx_description
1 polymer ?
#
loop_
_entity_poly.entity_id
_entity_poly.type
_entity_poly.pdbx_seq_one_letter_code
_entity_poly.pdbx_strand_id
1 'polypeptide(L)' 'MNDDNKQRRIFIFFPGMNERFWRVLVPGGVVRTFGTEGTAVEYALERATQSRENDRRLVEVLKETASGGWMPITVPY' A
#
# COMPACT_ATOMS: atom_id res chain seq x y z
N MET A 1 12.68 0.17 -18.79
CA MET A 1 12.29 0.48 -17.40
C MET A 1 11.73 -0.80 -16.80
N ASN A 2 12.45 -1.40 -15.86
CA ASN A 2 12.24 -2.78 -15.40
C ASN A 2 10.91 -2.95 -14.64
N ASP A 3 10.02 -3.79 -15.17
CA ASP A 3 8.78 -4.25 -14.53
C ASP A 3 9.02 -5.05 -13.23
N ASP A 4 10.28 -5.43 -12.94
CA ASP A 4 10.70 -6.09 -11.70
C ASP A 4 10.37 -5.28 -10.44
N ASN A 5 10.40 -3.94 -10.55
CA ASN A 5 10.10 -3.08 -9.41
C ASN A 5 8.58 -2.98 -9.13
N LYS A 6 7.73 -3.50 -10.02
CA LYS A 6 6.26 -3.52 -9.86
C LYS A 6 5.81 -4.70 -9.01
N GLN A 7 6.57 -5.81 -9.06
CA GLN A 7 6.29 -7.02 -8.28
C GLN A 7 6.67 -6.90 -6.79
N ARG A 8 7.41 -5.86 -6.41
CA ARG A 8 7.93 -5.64 -5.06
C ARG A 8 7.20 -4.53 -4.28
N ARG A 9 6.17 -3.94 -4.88
CA ARG A 9 5.47 -2.81 -4.27
C ARG A 9 4.43 -3.27 -3.25
N ILE A 10 4.37 -2.53 -2.17
CA ILE A 10 3.39 -2.65 -1.11
C ILE A 10 2.36 -1.56 -1.35
N PHE A 11 1.12 -1.94 -1.58
CA PHE A 11 0.04 -1.02 -1.86
C PHE A 11 -0.84 -0.86 -0.63
N ILE A 12 -1.00 0.38 -0.14
CA ILE A 12 -1.97 0.71 0.89
C ILE A 12 -3.21 1.25 0.21
N PHE A 13 -4.33 0.54 0.30
CA PHE A 13 -5.62 0.99 -0.19
C PHE A 13 -6.30 1.85 0.86
N PHE A 14 -6.45 3.13 0.53
CA PHE A 14 -7.23 4.09 1.30
C PHE A 14 -8.70 3.67 1.27
N PRO A 15 -9.37 3.56 2.43
CA PRO A 15 -10.76 3.15 2.49
C PRO A 15 -11.65 4.12 1.70
N GLY A 16 -12.53 3.60 0.87
CA GLY A 16 -13.61 4.39 0.27
C GLY A 16 -14.47 5.05 1.35
N MET A 17 -15.30 6.04 0.97
CA MET A 17 -16.09 6.85 1.91
C MET A 17 -17.03 6.03 2.83
N ASN A 18 -17.33 4.77 2.47
CA ASN A 18 -18.12 3.81 3.24
C ASN A 18 -17.33 2.62 3.80
N GLU A 19 -16.04 2.50 3.50
CA GLU A 19 -15.19 1.45 4.05
C GLU A 19 -14.61 1.90 5.40
N ARG A 20 -14.59 0.99 6.36
CA ARG A 20 -14.01 1.22 7.70
C ARG A 20 -12.61 0.64 7.85
N PHE A 21 -12.09 0.02 6.79
CA PHE A 21 -10.88 -0.78 6.87
C PHE A 21 -9.89 -0.40 5.79
N TRP A 22 -8.64 -0.29 6.21
CA TRP A 22 -7.49 -0.11 5.35
C TRP A 22 -7.02 -1.47 4.86
N ARG A 23 -6.62 -1.57 3.60
CA ARG A 23 -6.10 -2.82 3.03
C ARG A 23 -4.66 -2.61 2.60
N VAL A 24 -3.77 -3.53 2.94
CA VAL A 24 -2.38 -3.53 2.48
C VAL A 24 -2.13 -4.77 1.65
N LEU A 25 -1.78 -4.58 0.39
CA LEU A 25 -1.32 -5.64 -0.50
C LEU A 25 0.21 -5.66 -0.48
N VAL A 26 0.78 -6.79 -0.12
CA VAL A 26 2.24 -6.99 -0.11
C VAL A 26 2.67 -7.87 -1.29
N PRO A 27 3.97 -7.84 -1.66
CA PRO A 27 4.54 -8.75 -2.66
C PRO A 27 4.15 -10.20 -2.38
N GLY A 28 3.76 -10.92 -3.44
CA GLY A 28 3.23 -12.29 -3.33
C GLY A 28 1.70 -12.36 -3.23
N GLY A 29 0.98 -11.24 -3.38
CA GLY A 29 -0.49 -11.23 -3.54
C GLY A 29 -1.28 -11.31 -2.24
N VAL A 30 -0.61 -11.20 -1.08
CA VAL A 30 -1.27 -11.27 0.23
C VAL A 30 -1.89 -9.91 0.57
N VAL A 31 -3.20 -9.91 0.84
CA VAL A 31 -3.93 -8.73 1.30
C VAL A 31 -4.19 -8.82 2.80
N ARG A 32 -3.90 -7.75 3.53
CA ARG A 32 -4.13 -7.63 4.98
C ARG A 32 -5.03 -6.45 5.28
N THR A 33 -5.96 -6.63 6.20
CA THR A 33 -6.97 -5.64 6.54
C THR A 33 -6.68 -5.05 7.92
N PHE A 34 -6.80 -3.73 8.07
CA PHE A 34 -6.49 -2.98 9.28
C PHE A 34 -7.63 -2.03 9.62
N GLY A 35 -7.86 -1.79 10.91
CA GLY A 35 -8.92 -0.89 11.39
C GLY A 35 -8.57 0.59 11.35
N THR A 36 -7.29 0.94 11.17
CA THR A 36 -6.79 2.32 11.20
C THR A 36 -5.70 2.54 10.15
N GLU A 37 -5.52 3.80 9.75
CA GLU A 37 -4.45 4.22 8.84
C GLU A 37 -3.08 3.91 9.43
N GLY A 38 -2.84 4.33 10.67
CA GLY A 38 -1.56 4.19 11.35
C GLY A 38 -1.07 2.74 11.33
N THR A 39 -1.92 1.78 11.72
CA THR A 39 -1.52 0.37 11.75
C THR A 39 -1.29 -0.21 10.34
N ALA A 40 -2.02 0.26 9.33
CA ALA A 40 -1.79 -0.14 7.94
C ALA A 40 -0.45 0.40 7.41
N VAL A 41 -0.13 1.66 7.72
CA VAL A 41 1.12 2.32 7.33
C VAL A 41 2.31 1.69 8.06
N GLU A 42 2.22 1.49 9.37
CA GLU A 42 3.25 0.82 10.16
C GLU A 42 3.56 -0.57 9.61
N TYR A 43 2.52 -1.36 9.31
CA TYR A 43 2.67 -2.67 8.69
C TYR A 43 3.33 -2.60 7.32
N ALA A 44 2.90 -1.66 6.46
CA ALA A 44 3.48 -1.49 5.13
C ALA A 44 4.97 -1.09 5.20
N LEU A 45 5.33 -0.19 6.11
CA LEU A 45 6.71 0.24 6.34
C LEU A 45 7.56 -0.90 6.90
N GLU A 46 7.06 -1.69 7.85
CA GLU A 46 7.75 -2.87 8.37
C GLU A 46 8.02 -3.90 7.26
N ARG A 47 7.05 -4.12 6.36
CA ARG A 47 7.23 -5.02 5.22
C ARG A 47 8.20 -4.48 4.17
N ALA A 48 8.27 -3.16 4.02
CA ALA A 48 9.24 -2.51 3.13
C ALA A 48 10.67 -2.64 3.68
N THR A 49 10.88 -2.51 5.00
CA THR A 49 12.20 -2.65 5.62
C THR A 49 12.68 -4.10 5.67
N GLN A 50 11.77 -5.06 5.79
CA GLN A 50 12.07 -6.50 5.70
C GLN A 50 12.40 -6.94 4.26
N SER A 51 12.00 -6.17 3.25
CA SER A 51 12.37 -6.45 1.87
C SER A 51 13.86 -6.14 1.68
N ARG A 52 14.58 -7.08 1.05
CA ARG A 52 16.05 -7.17 0.98
C ARG A 52 16.79 -5.92 0.45
N GLU A 53 16.05 -4.94 -0.08
CA GLU A 53 16.56 -3.68 -0.62
C GLU A 53 16.42 -2.46 0.31
N ASN A 54 15.81 -2.59 1.50
CA ASN A 54 15.65 -1.47 2.45
C ASN A 54 15.09 -0.18 1.80
N ASP A 55 14.28 -0.32 0.76
CA ASP A 55 13.84 0.80 -0.05
C ASP A 55 12.41 1.21 0.34
N ARG A 56 12.30 2.34 1.04
CA ARG A 56 11.02 2.94 1.44
C ARG A 56 10.16 3.38 0.24
N ARG A 57 10.71 3.44 -0.98
CA ARG A 57 9.96 3.76 -2.21
C ARG A 57 9.15 2.57 -2.73
N LEU A 58 9.17 1.44 -2.02
CA LEU A 58 8.32 0.29 -2.31
C LEU A 58 6.89 0.46 -1.78
N VAL A 59 6.62 1.44 -0.91
CA VAL A 59 5.26 1.70 -0.41
C VAL A 59 4.55 2.72 -1.30
N GLU A 60 3.44 2.32 -1.90
CA GLU A 60 2.53 3.20 -2.64
C GLU A 60 1.16 3.22 -1.95
N VAL A 61 0.64 4.42 -1.69
CA VAL A 61 -0.73 4.56 -1.18
C VAL A 61 -1.65 4.78 -2.38
N LEU A 62 -2.61 3.89 -2.56
CA LEU A 62 -3.62 3.96 -3.60
C LEU A 62 -4.97 4.33 -3.00
N LYS A 63 -5.70 5.23 -3.65
CA LYS A 63 -7.07 5.56 -3.33
C LYS A 63 -8.00 5.10 -4.45
N GLU A 64 -9.12 4.48 -4.09
CA GLU A 64 -10.14 4.13 -5.07
C GLU A 64 -10.79 5.41 -5.61
N THR A 65 -10.89 5.53 -6.93
CA THR A 65 -11.64 6.60 -7.59
C THR A 65 -13.12 6.22 -7.67
N ALA A 66 -13.99 7.21 -7.85
CA ALA A 66 -15.42 6.98 -8.06
C ALA A 66 -15.73 6.07 -9.27
N SER A 67 -14.78 5.92 -10.20
CA SER A 67 -14.89 5.05 -11.37
C SER A 67 -14.42 3.61 -11.12
N GLY A 68 -14.05 3.25 -9.89
CA GLY A 68 -13.52 1.93 -9.53
C GLY A 68 -12.05 1.71 -9.94
N GLY A 69 -11.34 2.77 -10.32
CA GLY A 69 -9.91 2.73 -10.58
C GLY A 69 -9.10 3.02 -9.31
N TRP A 70 -7.79 2.76 -9.35
CA TRP A 70 -6.89 3.05 -8.22
C TRP A 70 -5.91 4.15 -8.62
N MET A 71 -5.85 5.22 -7.85
CA MET A 71 -4.93 6.34 -8.07
C MET A 71 -3.91 6.44 -6.94
N PRO A 72 -2.61 6.60 -7.25
CA PRO A 72 -1.62 6.88 -6.23
C PRO A 72 -1.90 8.24 -5.60
N ILE A 73 -1.89 8.29 -4.27
CA ILE A 73 -1.94 9.53 -3.52
C ILE A 73 -0.58 9.78 -2.88
N THR A 74 -0.04 10.97 -3.11
CA THR A 74 1.15 11.42 -2.39
C THR A 74 0.70 11.80 -0.99
N VAL A 75 0.94 10.91 -0.02
CA VAL A 75 0.82 11.29 1.39
C VAL A 75 2.07 12.10 1.76
N PRO A 76 1.95 13.36 2.23
CA PRO A 76 3.09 14.07 2.76
C PRO A 76 3.56 13.36 4.03
N TYR A 77 4.84 12.96 4.04
CA TYR A 77 5.54 12.38 5.19
C TYR A 77 5.77 13.42 6.29
#